data_AF-A0A0R2VF22-F1
#
_entry.id   AF-A0A0R2VF22-F1
#
_cell.length_a   1.000
_cell.length_b   1.000
_cell.length_c   1.000
_cell.angle_alpha   90.00
_cell.angle_beta   90.00
_cell.angle_gamma   90.00
#
_symmetry.space_group_name_H-M   'P 1'
#
loop_
_entity.id
_entity.type
_entity.pdbx_description
1 polymer ?
#
loop_
_entity_poly.entity_id
_entity_poly.type
_entity_poly.pdbx_seq_one_letter_code
_entity_poly.pdbx_strand_id
1 'polypeptide(L)'
;MLITGLVSPLPAYRIAWRLNKTLSIRLVRKDDIQLQDKEAVASFPMFSCRQPITHTVYYLIGNRSEGSIYCTSLKMVDYIFLLKGTYYNDRPEDHRNIFRSLEEIQAVIPVAASSIKQKDLFQF
;
A
#
# COMPACT_ATOMS: atom_id res chain seq x y z
N MET A 1 -7.53 -6.49 9.05
CA MET A 1 -6.83 -5.51 8.18
C MET A 1 -5.37 -5.89 8.13
N LEU A 2 -4.78 -5.91 6.94
CA LEU A 2 -3.38 -6.27 6.73
C LEU A 2 -2.65 -5.12 6.05
N ILE A 3 -1.39 -4.90 6.44
CA ILE A 3 -0.53 -3.88 5.87
C ILE A 3 0.78 -4.52 5.47
N THR A 4 1.22 -4.26 4.25
CA THR A 4 2.43 -4.84 3.68
C THR A 4 3.22 -3.76 2.97
N GLY A 5 4.49 -3.63 3.31
CA GLY A 5 5.46 -2.79 2.64
C GLY A 5 6.08 -3.55 1.48
N LEU A 6 6.14 -2.91 0.32
CA LEU A 6 6.73 -3.45 -0.90
C LEU A 6 7.94 -2.61 -1.28
N VAL A 7 9.06 -3.28 -1.56
CA VAL A 7 10.25 -2.67 -2.15
C VAL A 7 10.27 -3.03 -3.63
N SER A 8 10.29 -2.03 -4.50
CA SER A 8 10.29 -2.23 -5.94
C SER A 8 10.90 -1.05 -6.68
N PRO A 9 11.76 -1.30 -7.69
CA PRO A 9 12.34 -0.25 -8.51
C PRO A 9 11.34 0.34 -9.52
N LEU A 10 10.16 -0.26 -9.68
CA LEU A 10 9.18 0.18 -10.66
C LEU A 10 8.40 1.41 -10.18
N PRO A 11 7.96 2.29 -11.11
CA PRO A 11 7.07 3.39 -10.78
C PRO A 11 5.67 2.89 -10.37
N ALA A 12 4.96 3.70 -9.58
CA ALA A 12 3.71 3.32 -8.92
C ALA A 12 2.64 2.75 -9.87
N TYR A 13 2.50 3.34 -11.07
CA TYR A 13 1.51 2.90 -12.05
C TYR A 13 1.80 1.48 -12.59
N ARG A 14 3.09 1.09 -12.72
CA ARG A 14 3.47 -0.26 -13.16
C ARG A 14 3.23 -1.28 -12.06
N ILE A 15 3.52 -0.92 -10.81
CA ILE A 15 3.20 -1.78 -9.66
C ILE A 15 1.69 -1.98 -9.55
N ALA A 16 0.90 -0.91 -9.61
CA ALA A 16 -0.56 -1.01 -9.63
C ALA A 16 -1.05 -1.94 -10.76
N TRP A 17 -0.49 -1.81 -11.97
CA TRP A 17 -0.83 -2.66 -13.09
C TRP A 17 -0.48 -4.14 -12.86
N ARG A 18 0.72 -4.43 -12.33
CA ARG A 18 1.13 -5.81 -11.98
C ARG A 18 0.24 -6.42 -10.90
N LEU A 19 -0.09 -5.66 -9.87
CA LEU A 19 -0.99 -6.10 -8.80
C LEU A 19 -2.40 -6.37 -9.33
N ASN A 20 -2.91 -5.53 -10.25
CA ASN A 20 -4.20 -5.76 -10.89
C ASN A 20 -4.24 -7.11 -11.61
N LYS A 21 -3.19 -7.45 -12.36
CA LYS A 21 -3.10 -8.73 -13.08
C LYS A 21 -3.00 -9.92 -12.12
N THR A 22 -2.22 -9.78 -11.06
CA THR A 22 -1.90 -10.89 -10.14
C THR A 22 -3.05 -11.19 -9.18
N LEU A 23 -3.67 -10.15 -8.63
CA LEU A 23 -4.76 -10.26 -7.65
C LEU A 23 -6.15 -10.27 -8.31
N SER A 24 -6.22 -10.11 -9.64
CA SER A 24 -7.48 -9.92 -10.37
C SER A 24 -8.33 -8.77 -9.80
N ILE A 25 -7.68 -7.66 -9.44
CA ILE A 25 -8.30 -6.43 -8.93
C ILE A 25 -8.12 -5.27 -9.92
N ARG A 26 -8.69 -4.11 -9.61
CA ARG A 26 -8.62 -2.91 -10.46
C ARG A 26 -8.28 -1.66 -9.66
N LEU A 27 -7.06 -1.59 -9.13
CA LEU A 27 -6.46 -0.38 -8.58
C LEU A 27 -6.49 0.73 -9.63
N VAL A 28 -7.15 1.84 -9.28
CA VAL A 28 -7.21 3.07 -10.08
C VAL A 28 -6.58 4.21 -9.29
N ARG A 29 -5.94 5.16 -10.00
CA ARG A 29 -5.37 6.36 -9.38
C ARG A 29 -6.48 7.14 -8.70
N LYS A 30 -6.20 7.62 -7.50
CA LYS A 30 -7.03 8.52 -6.71
C LYS A 30 -6.24 9.78 -6.40
N ASP A 31 -6.91 10.72 -5.74
CA ASP A 31 -6.27 11.89 -5.18
C ASP A 31 -5.16 11.47 -4.23
N ASP A 32 -4.07 12.21 -4.27
CA ASP A 32 -2.89 11.90 -3.49
C ASP A 32 -3.14 12.18 -2.01
N ILE A 33 -2.52 11.37 -1.18
CA ILE A 33 -2.59 11.55 0.26
C ILE A 33 -1.71 12.74 0.62
N GLN A 34 -2.34 13.80 1.12
CA GLN A 34 -1.65 15.00 1.57
C GLN A 34 -1.30 14.85 3.06
N LEU A 35 -0.01 14.86 3.38
CA LEU A 35 0.47 14.98 4.76
C LEU A 35 1.08 16.36 4.95
N GLN A 36 0.48 17.13 5.85
CA GLN A 36 1.05 18.39 6.29
C GLN A 36 2.07 18.11 7.40
N ASP A 37 3.33 18.43 7.13
CA ASP A 37 4.34 18.60 8.17
C ASP A 37 4.52 20.10 8.45
N LYS A 38 5.27 20.45 9.50
CA LYS A 38 5.39 21.83 10.00
C LYS A 38 5.84 22.85 8.94
N GLU A 39 6.56 22.40 7.92
CA GLU A 39 7.19 23.27 6.91
C GLU A 39 6.74 23.01 5.47
N ALA A 40 6.06 21.89 5.20
CA ALA A 40 5.67 21.49 3.84
C ALA A 40 4.46 20.56 3.81
N VAL A 41 3.76 20.53 2.67
CA VAL A 41 2.71 19.54 2.38
C VAL A 41 3.28 18.52 1.42
N ALA A 42 3.44 17.28 1.88
CA ALA A 42 3.91 16.18 1.04
C ALA A 42 2.73 15.42 0.44
N SER A 43 2.81 15.15 -0.87
CA SER A 43 1.73 14.51 -1.63
C SER A 43 2.10 13.08 -2.05
N PHE A 44 1.45 12.07 -1.47
CA PHE A 44 1.78 10.67 -1.72
C PHE A 44 0.82 10.03 -2.74
N PRO A 45 1.32 9.41 -3.81
CA PRO A 45 0.47 8.81 -4.84
C PRO A 45 -0.37 7.68 -4.27
N MET A 46 -1.69 7.71 -4.51
CA MET A 46 -2.62 6.68 -4.02
C MET A 46 -3.39 5.99 -5.15
N PHE A 47 -3.48 4.67 -5.08
CA PHE A 47 -4.38 3.87 -5.89
C PHE A 47 -5.30 3.07 -4.98
N SER A 48 -6.56 2.89 -5.38
CA SER A 48 -7.49 2.08 -4.59
C SER A 48 -8.50 1.34 -5.44
N CYS A 49 -9.05 0.27 -4.88
CA CYS A 49 -10.22 -0.42 -5.42
C CYS A 49 -10.99 -1.14 -4.33
N ARG A 50 -12.30 -1.24 -4.50
CA ARG A 50 -13.19 -2.02 -3.63
C ARG A 50 -13.65 -3.27 -4.36
N GLN A 51 -13.48 -4.42 -3.72
CA GLN A 51 -13.99 -5.70 -4.20
C GLN A 51 -15.37 -5.94 -3.59
N PRO A 52 -16.45 -5.98 -4.39
CA PRO A 52 -17.81 -6.11 -3.87
C PRO A 52 -18.05 -7.45 -3.16
N ILE A 53 -17.52 -8.54 -3.72
CA ILE A 53 -17.78 -9.91 -3.24
C ILE A 53 -17.19 -10.12 -1.84
N THR A 54 -15.91 -9.80 -1.66
CA THR A 54 -15.19 -9.99 -0.39
C THR A 54 -15.32 -8.81 0.56
N HIS A 55 -16.08 -7.77 0.18
CA HIS A 55 -16.17 -6.49 0.89
C HIS A 55 -14.79 -5.90 1.26
N THR A 56 -13.76 -6.25 0.48
CA THR A 56 -12.38 -5.88 0.76
C THR A 56 -12.01 -4.64 -0.03
N VAL A 57 -11.35 -3.69 0.63
CA VAL A 57 -10.81 -2.48 0.00
C VAL A 57 -9.30 -2.57 -0.01
N TYR A 58 -8.71 -2.39 -1.19
CA TYR A 58 -7.28 -2.40 -1.40
C TYR A 58 -6.80 -0.97 -1.62
N TYR A 59 -5.68 -0.62 -1.02
CA TYR A 59 -4.97 0.63 -1.28
C TYR A 59 -3.50 0.33 -1.57
N LEU A 60 -2.94 1.06 -2.53
CA LEU A 60 -1.51 1.11 -2.81
C LEU A 60 -1.08 2.58 -2.68
N ILE A 61 -0.18 2.85 -1.76
CA ILE A 61 0.26 4.20 -1.40
C ILE A 61 1.77 4.28 -1.62
N GLY A 62 2.25 5.30 -2.34
CA GLY A 62 3.68 5.59 -2.39
C GLY A 62 4.20 6.02 -1.02
N ASN A 63 5.34 5.49 -0.60
CA ASN A 63 5.88 5.76 0.73
C ASN A 63 6.73 7.04 0.78
N ARG A 64 7.14 7.61 -0.37
CA ARG A 64 8.03 8.76 -0.46
C ARG A 64 7.44 9.85 -1.35
N SER A 65 7.54 11.09 -0.89
CA SER A 65 7.23 12.29 -1.68
C SER A 65 7.90 13.51 -1.08
N GLU A 66 8.51 14.36 -1.91
CA GLU A 66 9.05 15.67 -1.51
C GLU A 66 9.90 15.66 -0.22
N GLY A 67 10.79 14.67 -0.09
CA GLY A 67 11.66 14.50 1.09
C GLY A 67 10.97 13.93 2.34
N SER A 68 9.66 13.73 2.30
CA SER A 68 8.86 13.13 3.36
C SER A 68 8.60 11.64 3.14
N ILE A 69 8.39 10.92 4.25
CA ILE A 69 8.09 9.48 4.25
C ILE A 69 6.77 9.24 4.99
N TYR A 70 5.88 8.49 4.34
CA TYR A 70 4.54 8.17 4.85
C TYR A 70 4.57 7.17 6.02
N CYS A 71 5.42 6.14 5.91
CA CYS A 71 5.72 5.15 6.93
C CYS A 71 7.16 5.33 7.43
N THR A 72 7.34 6.22 8.40
CA THR A 72 8.66 6.68 8.87
C THR A 72 9.57 5.58 9.44
N SER A 73 8.99 4.50 9.97
CA SER A 73 9.75 3.37 10.53
C SER A 73 10.43 2.50 9.46
N LEU A 74 10.00 2.58 8.19
CA LEU A 74 10.47 1.70 7.12
C LEU A 74 10.90 2.52 5.90
N LYS A 75 12.04 3.21 6.02
CA LYS A 75 12.58 4.08 4.96
C LYS A 75 12.84 3.33 3.65
N MET A 76 13.21 2.05 3.72
CA MET A 76 13.53 1.23 2.55
C MET A 76 12.30 0.82 1.73
N VAL A 77 11.09 0.95 2.27
CA VAL A 77 9.85 0.60 1.58
C VAL A 77 9.50 1.68 0.57
N ASP A 78 9.14 1.27 -0.64
CA ASP A 78 8.72 2.17 -1.72
C ASP A 78 7.20 2.35 -1.73
N TYR A 79 6.45 1.29 -1.40
CA TYR A 79 4.99 1.30 -1.40
C TYR A 79 4.40 0.62 -0.18
N ILE A 80 3.29 1.18 0.31
CA ILE A 80 2.44 0.57 1.34
C ILE A 80 1.20 0.01 0.65
N PHE A 81 1.02 -1.30 0.76
CA PHE A 81 -0.18 -2.00 0.33
C PHE A 81 -1.05 -2.31 1.55
N LEU A 82 -2.26 -1.76 1.56
CA LEU A 82 -3.22 -1.89 2.65
C LEU A 82 -4.44 -2.67 2.17
N LEU A 83 -4.78 -3.70 2.93
CA LEU A 83 -5.97 -4.51 2.72
C LEU A 83 -6.93 -4.33 3.90
N LYS A 84 -8.04 -3.63 3.64
CA LYS A 84 -9.15 -3.48 4.57
C LYS A 84 -10.20 -4.55 4.28
N GLY A 85 -10.38 -5.47 5.21
CA GLY A 85 -11.32 -6.56 5.11
C GLY A 85 -10.95 -7.66 6.10
N THR A 86 -11.80 -8.67 6.21
CA THR A 86 -11.58 -9.84 7.07
C THR A 86 -11.14 -11.06 6.28
N TYR A 87 -11.28 -11.06 4.95
CA TYR A 87 -11.05 -12.23 4.09
C TYR A 87 -9.68 -12.89 4.26
N TYR A 88 -8.62 -12.10 4.48
CA TYR A 88 -7.25 -12.60 4.66
C TYR A 88 -6.77 -12.60 6.11
N ASN A 89 -7.62 -12.27 7.09
CA ASN A 89 -7.18 -12.18 8.50
C ASN A 89 -6.65 -13.51 9.03
N ASP A 90 -7.25 -14.63 8.62
CA ASP A 90 -6.86 -15.97 9.07
C ASP A 90 -5.69 -16.55 8.26
N ARG A 91 -5.31 -15.90 7.14
CA ARG A 91 -4.25 -16.35 6.22
C ARG A 91 -3.37 -15.20 5.70
N PRO A 92 -2.68 -14.47 6.58
CA PRO A 92 -1.87 -13.32 6.18
C PRO A 92 -0.64 -13.69 5.34
N GLU A 93 -0.09 -14.90 5.49
CA GLU A 93 1.06 -15.35 4.70
C GLU A 93 0.70 -15.67 3.26
N ASP A 94 -0.49 -16.19 2.97
CA ASP A 94 -0.96 -16.42 1.61
C ASP A 94 -0.92 -15.13 0.79
N HIS A 95 -1.39 -14.04 1.40
CA HIS A 95 -1.36 -12.71 0.79
C HIS A 95 0.08 -12.22 0.53
N ARG A 96 1.01 -12.46 1.47
CA ARG A 96 2.42 -12.06 1.28
C ARG A 96 3.12 -12.89 0.22
N ASN A 97 2.81 -14.18 0.14
CA ASN A 97 3.40 -15.08 -0.84
C ASN A 97 3.02 -14.72 -2.27
N ILE A 98 1.83 -14.14 -2.49
CA ILE A 98 1.44 -13.59 -3.80
C ILE A 98 2.36 -12.43 -4.22
N PHE A 99 2.80 -11.59 -3.29
CA PHE A 99 3.75 -10.52 -3.63
C PHE A 99 5.17 -11.05 -3.86
N ARG A 100 5.60 -12.04 -3.08
CA ARG A 100 6.93 -12.66 -3.21
C ARG A 100 7.11 -13.39 -4.55
N SER A 101 6.03 -13.78 -5.22
CA SER A 101 6.11 -14.41 -6.55
C SER A 101 6.26 -13.42 -7.70
N LEU A 102 6.19 -12.11 -7.44
CA LEU A 102 6.40 -11.08 -8.46
C LEU A 102 7.88 -10.72 -8.53
N GLU A 103 8.48 -10.94 -9.70
CA GLU A 103 9.90 -10.64 -9.97
C GLU A 103 10.24 -9.16 -9.71
N GLU A 104 9.26 -8.26 -9.84
CA GLU A 104 9.47 -6.83 -9.63
C GLU A 104 9.40 -6.40 -8.17
N ILE A 105 9.07 -7.31 -7.26
CA ILE A 105 9.04 -7.08 -5.81
C ILE A 105 10.33 -7.65 -5.20
N GLN A 106 11.23 -6.76 -4.80
CA GLN A 106 12.52 -7.13 -4.22
C GLN A 106 12.41 -7.56 -2.76
N ALA A 107 11.45 -7.00 -2.02
CA ALA A 107 11.19 -7.38 -0.64
C ALA A 107 9.73 -7.12 -0.25
N VAL A 108 9.23 -7.94 0.67
CA VAL A 108 7.88 -7.88 1.24
C VAL A 108 8.02 -7.82 2.76
N ILE A 109 7.58 -6.72 3.36
CA ILE A 109 7.80 -6.43 4.79
C ILE A 109 6.44 -6.27 5.48
N PRO A 110 6.14 -6.98 6.58
CA PRO A 110 4.94 -6.71 7.36
C PRO A 110 5.03 -5.34 8.04
N VAL A 111 3.95 -4.57 8.00
CA VAL A 111 3.90 -3.21 8.57
C VAL A 111 2.85 -3.15 9.67
N ALA A 112 3.21 -2.58 10.83
CA ALA A 112 2.26 -2.32 11.90
C ALA A 112 1.48 -1.02 11.63
N ALA A 113 0.18 -1.00 11.93
CA ALA A 113 -0.65 0.20 11.75
C ALA A 113 -0.11 1.43 12.51
N SER A 114 0.54 1.21 13.66
CA SER A 114 1.19 2.26 14.46
C SER A 114 2.34 2.98 13.75
N SER A 115 2.90 2.38 12.69
CA SER A 115 4.01 2.95 11.92
C SER A 115 3.58 3.97 10.86
N ILE A 116 2.28 4.08 10.58
CA ILE A 116 1.76 4.93 9.52
C ILE A 116 1.32 6.27 10.10
N LYS A 117 1.81 7.36 9.49
CA LYS A 117 1.52 8.73 9.95
C LYS A 117 0.04 9.09 9.86
N GLN A 118 -0.63 8.75 8.74
CA GLN A 118 -2.04 9.09 8.55
C GLN A 118 -2.97 8.00 9.08
N LYS A 119 -3.69 8.30 10.17
CA LYS A 119 -4.59 7.33 10.81
C LYS A 119 -6.01 7.32 10.26
N ASP A 120 -6.40 8.35 9.52
CA ASP A 120 -7.75 8.47 8.95
C ASP A 120 -8.03 7.37 7.91
N LEU A 121 -6.97 6.92 7.24
CA LEU A 121 -7.01 5.74 6.38
C LEU A 121 -7.30 4.45 7.14
N PHE A 122 -7.42 4.45 8.47
CA PHE A 122 -7.79 3.28 9.27
C PHE A 122 -9.12 3.44 10.00
N GLN A 123 -9.74 4.62 9.98
CA GLN A 123 -11.02 4.86 10.64
C GLN A 123 -12.19 4.48 9.71
N PHE A 124 -13.28 3.99 10.33
CA PHE A 124 -14.56 3.68 9.71
C PHE A 124 -15.60 4.65 10.27
#